data_AF-A0A496Z2B2-F1
#
_entry.id   AF-A0A496Z2B2-F1
#
_cell.length_a   1.000
_cell.length_b   1.000
_cell.length_c   1.000
_cell.angle_alpha   90.00
_cell.angle_beta   90.00
_cell.angle_gamma   90.00
#
_symmetry.space_group_name_H-M   'P 1'
#
loop_
_entity.id
_entity.type
_entity.pdbx_description
1 polymer ?
#
loop_
_entity_poly.entity_id
_entity_poly.type
_entity_poly.pdbx_seq_one_letter_code
_entity_poly.pdbx_strand_id
1 'polypeptide(L)' 'MPNKKETLIVRANVEMTAASLQAIVENAKKVSGPDKKGGYRIDTADKVSEMVSRFLLENDFESFVKNIDNYKQ' A
#
# COMPACT_ATOMS: atom_id res chain seq x y z
N MET A 1 -3.51 24.91 -8.96
CA MET A 1 -3.15 24.16 -7.75
C MET A 1 -3.91 22.83 -7.82
N PRO A 2 -3.25 21.66 -7.82
CA PRO A 2 -3.99 20.41 -7.86
C PRO A 2 -4.80 20.30 -6.56
N ASN A 3 -6.11 20.11 -6.70
CA ASN A 3 -7.04 19.96 -5.59
C ASN A 3 -6.58 18.76 -4.76
N LYS A 4 -6.12 18.98 -3.52
CA LYS A 4 -5.62 17.91 -2.67
C LYS A 4 -6.83 17.06 -2.30
N LYS A 5 -7.02 15.90 -2.95
CA LYS A 5 -8.10 14.97 -2.59
C LYS A 5 -7.97 14.66 -1.10
N GLU A 6 -9.04 14.86 -0.35
CA GLU A 6 -9.08 14.47 1.06
C GLU A 6 -8.98 12.95 1.16
N THR A 7 -8.06 12.46 1.98
CA THR A 7 -7.83 11.03 2.19
C THR A 7 -8.05 10.67 3.66
N LEU A 8 -8.54 9.45 3.89
CA LEU A 8 -8.75 8.88 5.22
C LEU A 8 -7.90 7.62 5.35
N ILE A 9 -7.29 7.41 6.51
CA ILE A 9 -6.63 6.15 6.84
C ILE A 9 -7.70 5.18 7.36
N VAL A 10 -7.83 4.04 6.70
CA VAL A 10 -8.79 2.99 7.06
C VAL A 10 -8.06 1.73 7.50
N ARG A 11 -8.62 1.01 8.49
CA ARG A 11 -8.15 -0.31 8.89
C ARG A 11 -9.03 -1.36 8.25
N ALA A 12 -8.49 -2.09 7.29
CA ALA A 12 -9.16 -3.18 6.59
C ALA A 12 -8.23 -4.38 6.46
N ASN A 13 -8.79 -5.59 6.53
CA ASN A 13 -8.05 -6.78 6.15
C ASN A 13 -8.05 -6.87 4.62
N VAL A 14 -6.87 -7.07 4.03
CA VAL A 14 -6.69 -7.19 2.59
C VAL A 14 -5.99 -8.50 2.30
N GLU A 15 -6.43 -9.18 1.25
CA GLU A 15 -5.73 -10.34 0.72
C GLU A 15 -4.79 -9.89 -0.40
N MET A 16 -3.57 -10.42 -0.39
CA MET A 16 -2.58 -10.21 -1.44
C MET A 16 -1.70 -11.44 -1.58
N THR A 17 -1.00 -11.55 -2.71
CA THR A 17 -0.07 -12.67 -2.90
C THR A 17 1.13 -12.55 -1.97
N ALA A 18 1.70 -13.69 -1.56
CA ALA A 18 2.97 -13.71 -0.82
C ALA A 18 4.10 -13.02 -1.59
N ALA A 19 4.10 -13.14 -2.93
CA ALA A 19 5.07 -12.48 -3.80
C ALA A 19 4.97 -10.95 -3.72
N SER A 20 3.76 -10.39 -3.64
CA SER A 20 3.54 -8.95 -3.45
C SER A 20 4.13 -8.47 -2.13
N LEU A 21 3.89 -9.18 -1.03
CA LEU A 21 4.46 -8.84 0.28
C LEU A 21 5.99 -8.90 0.28
N GLN A 22 6.57 -9.95 -0.32
CA GLN A 22 8.02 -10.08 -0.45
C GLN A 22 8.63 -8.90 -1.23
N ALA A 23 8.02 -8.53 -2.36
CA ALA A 23 8.48 -7.40 -3.16
C ALA A 23 8.45 -6.07 -2.37
N ILE A 24 7.42 -5.85 -1.56
CA ILE A 24 7.33 -4.66 -0.68
C ILE A 24 8.50 -4.65 0.31
N VAL A 25 8.75 -5.77 1.01
CA VAL A 25 9.81 -5.87 2.02
C VAL A 25 11.20 -5.70 1.39
N GLU A 26 11.47 -6.33 0.25
CA GLU A 26 12.74 -6.22 -0.44
C GLU A 26 13.04 -4.79 -0.88
N ASN A 27 12.05 -4.10 -1.46
CA ASN A 27 12.23 -2.71 -1.87
C ASN A 27 12.34 -1.77 -0.66
N ALA A 28 11.60 -2.01 0.42
CA ALA A 28 11.75 -1.26 1.66
C ALA A 28 13.17 -1.40 2.24
N LYS A 29 13.75 -2.62 2.23
CA LYS A 29 15.15 -2.85 2.66
C LYS A 29 16.16 -2.09 1.83
N LYS A 30 15.98 -2.08 0.50
CA LYS A 30 16.87 -1.34 -0.41
C LYS A 30 16.84 0.16 -0.14
N VAL A 31 15.66 0.73 0.16
CA VAL A 31 15.50 2.17 0.42
C VAL A 31 15.98 2.58 1.81
N SER A 32 15.68 1.80 2.85
CA SER A 32 16.03 2.15 4.23
C SER A 32 17.53 2.05 4.52
N GLY A 33 18.25 1.19 3.78
CA GLY A 33 19.63 0.85 4.08
C GLY A 33 19.79 0.09 5.41
N PRO A 34 20.96 -0.53 5.64
CA PRO A 34 21.27 -1.13 6.94
C PRO A 34 21.53 -0.05 8.00
N ASP A 35 21.12 -0.32 9.23
CA ASP A 35 21.46 0.52 10.37
C ASP A 35 22.94 0.40 10.77
N LYS A 36 23.36 1.17 11.79
CA LYS A 36 24.75 1.17 12.28
C LYS A 36 25.25 -0.18 12.81
N LYS A 37 24.37 -1.18 13.00
CA LYS A 37 24.67 -2.54 13.44
C LYS A 37 24.42 -3.59 12.36
N GLY A 38 24.12 -3.17 11.13
CA GLY A 38 23.82 -4.07 10.01
C GLY A 38 22.39 -4.63 9.98
N GLY A 39 21.52 -4.18 10.89
CA GLY A 39 20.11 -4.57 10.93
C GLY A 39 19.23 -3.72 10.02
N TYR A 40 18.07 -4.24 9.62
CA TYR A 40 17.05 -3.46 8.91
C TYR A 40 15.89 -3.17 9.88
N ARG A 41 15.60 -1.90 10.11
CA ARG A 41 14.44 -1.47 10.90
C ARG A 41 13.35 -0.96 9.96
N ILE A 42 12.46 -1.87 9.56
CA ILE A 42 11.37 -1.58 8.63
C ILE A 42 10.07 -1.96 9.32
N ASP A 43 9.17 -0.99 9.44
CA ASP A 43 7.78 -1.29 9.75
C ASP A 43 7.11 -1.81 8.47
N THR A 44 6.93 -3.12 8.41
CA THR A 44 6.34 -3.77 7.24
C THR A 44 4.86 -3.45 7.12
N ALA A 45 4.15 -3.25 8.23
CA ALA A 45 2.72 -2.92 8.21
C ALA A 45 2.49 -1.52 7.63
N ASP A 46 3.34 -0.56 8.01
CA ASP A 46 3.29 0.79 7.44
C ASP A 46 3.61 0.78 5.94
N LYS A 47 4.62 0.01 5.51
CA LYS A 47 4.97 -0.08 4.09
C LYS A 47 3.91 -0.76 3.25
N VAL A 48 3.25 -1.79 3.78
CA VAL A 48 2.09 -2.40 3.12
C VAL A 48 0.96 -1.38 2.99
N SER A 49 0.65 -0.66 4.06
CA SER A 49 -0.41 0.38 4.07
C SER A 49 -0.11 1.49 3.05
N GLU A 50 1.13 1.93 2.97
CA GLU A 50 1.61 2.93 2.00
C GLU A 50 1.43 2.43 0.56
N MET A 51 1.83 1.19 0.27
CA MET A 51 1.77 0.62 -1.08
C MET A 51 0.35 0.34 -1.55
N VAL A 52 -0.50 -0.18 -0.67
CA VAL A 52 -1.93 -0.34 -0.98
C VAL A 52 -2.57 1.03 -1.22
N SER A 53 -2.35 1.99 -0.32
CA SER A 53 -2.92 3.35 -0.47
C SER A 53 -2.51 4.00 -1.79
N ARG A 54 -1.24 3.88 -2.17
CA ARG A 54 -0.72 4.39 -3.44
C ARG A 54 -1.39 3.70 -4.63
N PHE A 55 -1.51 2.37 -4.60
CA PHE A 55 -2.18 1.61 -5.65
C PHE A 55 -3.64 2.05 -5.85
N LEU A 56 -4.40 2.27 -4.77
CA LEU A 56 -5.80 2.70 -4.83
C LEU A 56 -5.95 4.09 -5.48
N LEU A 57 -5.02 5.01 -5.21
CA LEU A 57 -5.01 6.35 -5.79
C LEU A 57 -4.60 6.33 -7.27
N GLU A 58 -3.65 5.48 -7.65
CA GLU A 58 -3.14 5.37 -9.02
C GLU A 58 -4.11 4.63 -9.96
N ASN A 59 -4.94 3.71 -9.45
CA ASN A 59 -5.83 2.86 -10.25
C ASN A 59 -7.31 3.29 -10.20
N ASP A 60 -7.60 4.52 -9.78
CA ASP A 60 -8.95 5.09 -9.68
C ASP A 60 -9.94 4.18 -8.93
N PHE A 61 -9.56 3.77 -7.72
CA PHE A 61 -10.40 2.94 -6.86
C PHE A 61 -11.77 3.59 -6.57
N GLU A 62 -11.85 4.92 -6.61
CA GLU A 62 -13.11 5.67 -6.43
C GLU A 62 -14.15 5.29 -7.50
N SER A 63 -13.74 5.20 -8.76
CA SER A 63 -14.61 4.73 -9.85
C SER A 63 -14.95 3.24 -9.70
N PHE A 64 -13.98 2.42 -9.30
CA PHE A 64 -14.19 0.99 -9.05
C PHE A 64 -15.29 0.77 -7.99
N VAL A 65 -15.24 1.48 -6.85
CA VAL A 65 -16.25 1.31 -5.78
C VAL A 65 -17.61 1.95 -6.09
N LYS A 66 -17.67 2.92 -7.00
CA LYS A 66 -18.93 3.52 -7.48
C LYS A 66 -19.69 2.62 -8.46
N ASN A 67 -19.02 1.67 -9.10
CA ASN A 67 -19.66 0.73 -10.00
C ASN A 67 -20.34 -0.40 -9.21
N ILE A 68 -21.69 -0.41 -9.21
CA ILE A 68 -22.49 -1.42 -8.51
C ILE A 68 -22.26 -2.84 -9.03
N ASP A 69 -21.82 -3.00 -10.29
CA ASP A 69 -21.57 -4.32 -10.87
C ASP A 69 -20.38 -5.03 -10.20
N ASN A 70 -19.44 -4.28 -9.61
CA ASN A 70 -18.29 -4.85 -8.90
C ASN A 70 -18.65 -5.53 -7.57
N TYR A 71 -19.90 -5.42 -7.11
CA TYR A 71 -20.41 -6.03 -5.88
C TYR A 71 -21.25 -7.28 -6.15
N LYS A 72 -21.51 -7.60 -7.42
CA LYS A 72 -22.26 -8.80 -7.81
C LYS A 72 -21.29 -9.99 -7.78
N GLN A 73 -21.32 -10.73 -6.68
CA GLN A 73 -20.62 -12.01 -6.50
C GLN A 73 -21.46 -13.15 -7.04
#